data_AF-S5FNI3-F1
#
_entry.id   AF-S5FNI3-F1
#
_cell.length_a   1.000
_cell.length_b   1.000
_cell.length_c   1.000
_cell.angle_alpha   90.00
_cell.angle_beta   90.00
_cell.angle_gamma   90.00
#
_symmetry.space_group_name_H-M   'P 1'
#
loop_
_entity.id
_entity.type
_entity.pdbx_description
1 polymer ?
#
loop_
_entity_poly.entity_id
_entity_poly.type
_entity_poly.pdbx_seq_one_letter_code
_entity_poly.pdbx_strand_id
1 'polypeptide(L)'
;PDYPPERLAFMLADSQTPVLLTQQQLLTRFPEHHCLCLDTDWQAIAQESLENPVASVTLDNLAYTIYTSGSTGKPKGAMNTHKGISNRLLWMQAALQLTPSDRVLQKTSFSFDVSVWEFFLPLLTGASLVLAKPGGHRDSVYLAELITQQQITTLHFVPSMLQVFLQSGLECHSLKNVICSGEALDYELQEKFFEHCNAKLYNLYGPTEASIDVTWWICQPDQMRIVPIGSPIANTQIYIVDRYLQPVPIGVPGELHIGGVGLARGYWQRPDLTAEKFIPNPFSTEPGDYLYKTGDLARYLPDG
;
A
#
# COMPACT_ATOMS: atom_id res chain seq x y z
N PRO A 1 9.14 -5.79 13.96
CA PRO A 1 10.18 -6.42 14.82
C PRO A 1 10.38 -7.92 14.51
N ASP A 2 9.38 -8.64 14.00
CA ASP A 2 9.42 -10.11 13.87
C ASP A 2 10.34 -10.68 12.79
N TYR A 3 10.95 -9.83 11.96
CA TYR A 3 11.97 -10.29 11.02
C TYR A 3 13.19 -10.90 11.72
N PRO A 4 13.93 -11.80 11.06
CA PRO A 4 15.20 -12.32 11.57
C PRO A 4 16.16 -11.18 11.92
N PRO A 5 16.96 -11.30 13.00
CA PRO A 5 17.91 -10.25 13.41
C PRO A 5 18.85 -9.79 12.30
N GLU A 6 19.34 -10.71 11.47
CA GLU A 6 20.22 -10.39 10.33
C GLU A 6 19.56 -9.46 9.31
N ARG A 7 18.26 -9.66 9.06
CA ARG A 7 17.50 -8.79 8.14
C ARG A 7 17.30 -7.41 8.74
N LEU A 8 17.01 -7.32 10.04
CA LEU A 8 16.87 -6.04 10.73
C LEU A 8 18.20 -5.27 10.76
N ALA A 9 19.31 -5.96 11.08
CA ALA A 9 20.63 -5.38 11.08
C ALA A 9 21.04 -4.88 9.68
N PHE A 10 20.75 -5.65 8.63
CA PHE A 10 20.96 -5.22 7.24
C PHE A 10 20.17 -3.95 6.92
N MET A 11 18.87 -3.92 7.22
CA MET A 11 18.02 -2.76 6.91
C MET A 11 18.48 -1.52 7.66
N LEU A 12 18.85 -1.64 8.94
CA LEU A 12 19.35 -0.52 9.75
C LEU A 12 20.70 0.01 9.25
N ALA A 13 21.60 -0.88 8.81
CA ALA A 13 22.88 -0.49 8.25
C ALA A 13 22.74 0.16 6.87
N ASP A 14 21.89 -0.40 6.00
CA ASP A 14 21.68 0.09 4.63
C ASP A 14 20.92 1.42 4.62
N SER A 15 19.91 1.61 5.49
CA SER A 15 19.10 2.83 5.54
C SER A 15 19.87 4.07 5.99
N GLN A 16 20.95 3.88 6.77
CA GLN A 16 21.70 4.96 7.41
C GLN A 16 20.82 5.92 8.23
N THR A 17 19.69 5.43 8.75
CA THR A 17 18.83 6.23 9.62
C THR A 17 19.60 6.61 10.88
N PRO A 18 19.59 7.88 11.32
CA PRO A 18 20.38 8.32 12.48
C PRO A 18 19.71 7.98 13.83
N VAL A 19 18.42 7.66 13.81
CA VAL A 19 17.61 7.40 15.01
C VAL A 19 16.72 6.18 14.76
N LEU A 20 16.63 5.29 15.76
CA LEU A 20 15.69 4.18 15.79
C LEU A 20 14.62 4.43 16.85
N LEU A 21 13.36 4.57 16.43
CA LEU A 21 12.21 4.56 17.34
C LEU A 21 11.84 3.10 17.67
N THR A 22 11.80 2.76 18.95
CA THR A 22 11.58 1.37 19.40
C THR A 22 10.95 1.32 20.80
N GLN A 23 10.92 0.13 21.38
CA GLN A 23 10.58 -0.11 22.79
C GLN A 23 11.80 -0.70 23.52
N GLN A 24 11.91 -0.43 24.82
CA GLN A 24 13.04 -0.86 25.65
C GLN A 24 13.32 -2.37 25.54
N GLN A 25 12.26 -3.18 25.57
CA GLN A 25 12.37 -4.65 25.48
C GLN A 25 12.94 -5.15 24.14
N LEU A 26 12.89 -4.33 23.08
CA LEU A 26 13.34 -4.71 21.73
C LEU A 26 14.78 -4.31 21.44
N LEU A 27 15.44 -3.51 22.29
CA LEU A 27 16.79 -3.01 22.06
C LEU A 27 17.80 -4.12 21.77
N THR A 28 17.70 -5.25 22.47
CA THR A 28 18.59 -6.42 22.31
C THR A 28 18.49 -7.10 20.93
N ARG A 29 17.48 -6.75 20.12
CA ARG A 29 17.29 -7.30 18.77
C ARG A 29 18.03 -6.52 17.69
N PHE A 30 18.55 -5.35 18.01
CA PHE A 30 19.22 -4.46 17.06
C PHE A 30 20.70 -4.31 17.42
N PRO A 31 21.57 -4.05 16.42
CA PRO A 31 22.91 -3.54 16.69
C PRO A 31 22.87 -2.23 17.49
N GLU A 32 24.01 -1.85 18.09
CA GLU A 32 24.14 -0.57 18.79
C GLU A 32 23.78 0.60 17.86
N HIS A 33 22.83 1.42 18.30
CA HIS A 33 22.28 2.53 17.52
C HIS A 33 21.71 3.59 18.46
N HIS A 34 21.60 4.84 18.00
CA HIS A 34 20.91 5.87 18.75
C HIS A 34 19.40 5.59 18.76
N CYS A 35 18.88 5.12 19.90
CA CYS A 35 17.50 4.69 20.04
C CYS A 35 16.71 5.67 20.91
N LEU A 36 15.44 5.89 20.55
CA LEU A 36 14.43 6.49 21.41
C LEU A 36 13.38 5.43 21.73
N CYS A 37 13.21 5.13 23.02
CA CYS A 37 12.30 4.10 23.50
C CYS A 37 10.96 4.74 23.85
N LEU A 38 9.95 4.60 22.99
CA LEU A 38 8.66 5.28 23.14
C LEU A 38 7.90 4.87 24.41
N ASP A 39 8.19 3.69 24.97
CA ASP A 39 7.57 3.18 26.19
C ASP A 39 8.20 3.75 27.47
N THR A 40 9.54 3.87 27.52
CA THR A 40 10.25 4.38 28.71
C THR A 40 10.49 5.89 28.69
N ASP A 41 10.64 6.47 27.49
CA ASP A 41 11.01 7.88 27.32
C ASP A 41 9.77 8.79 27.22
N TRP A 42 8.56 8.21 27.27
CA TRP A 42 7.30 8.94 27.07
C TRP A 42 7.14 10.13 27.99
N GLN A 43 7.57 10.03 29.26
CA GLN A 43 7.46 11.14 30.21
C GLN A 43 8.25 12.38 29.76
N ALA A 44 9.42 12.18 29.15
CA ALA A 44 10.21 13.28 28.59
C ALA A 44 9.59 13.77 27.27
N ILE A 45 9.20 12.86 26.37
CA ILE A 45 8.57 13.20 25.10
C ILE A 45 7.30 14.03 25.30
N ALA A 46 6.47 13.69 26.28
CA ALA A 46 5.22 14.39 26.58
C ALA A 46 5.42 15.81 27.15
N GLN A 47 6.65 16.22 27.49
CA GLN A 47 6.98 17.59 27.90
C GLN A 47 7.31 18.49 26.71
N GLU A 48 7.51 17.93 25.52
CA GLU A 48 7.76 18.69 24.30
C GLU A 48 6.51 19.50 23.87
N SER A 49 6.74 20.48 22.98
CA SER A 49 5.68 21.35 22.48
C SER A 49 4.56 20.58 21.79
N LEU A 50 3.31 20.91 22.11
CA LEU A 50 2.11 20.42 21.44
C LEU A 50 1.74 21.23 20.18
N GLU A 51 2.37 22.39 19.97
CA GLU A 51 2.20 23.18 18.76
C GLU A 51 2.74 22.43 17.53
N ASN A 52 2.19 22.76 16.36
CA ASN A 52 2.66 22.18 15.10
C ASN A 52 4.18 22.43 14.91
N PRO A 53 4.96 21.40 14.55
CA PRO A 53 6.39 21.56 14.36
C PRO A 53 6.66 22.50 13.18
N VAL A 54 7.62 23.41 13.36
CA VAL A 54 8.14 24.21 12.24
C VAL A 54 8.98 23.29 11.36
N ALA A 55 8.39 22.80 10.28
CA ALA A 55 9.02 21.85 9.37
C ALA A 55 9.27 22.48 8.00
N SER A 56 10.46 22.26 7.43
CA SER A 56 10.81 22.64 6.06
C SER A 56 10.50 21.52 5.04
N VAL A 57 9.51 20.67 5.36
CA VAL A 57 9.13 19.52 4.52
C VAL A 57 8.37 20.00 3.29
N THR A 58 8.80 19.54 2.12
CA THR A 58 8.18 19.77 0.82
C THR A 58 7.59 18.48 0.26
N LEU A 59 6.75 18.59 -0.77
CA LEU A 59 6.18 17.42 -1.45
C LEU A 59 7.23 16.50 -2.07
N ASP A 60 8.40 17.04 -2.42
CA ASP A 60 9.47 16.26 -3.02
C ASP A 60 10.28 15.47 -1.99
N ASN A 61 10.17 15.75 -0.68
CA ASN A 61 10.82 14.96 0.35
C ASN A 61 10.25 13.53 0.41
N LEU A 62 11.07 12.60 0.91
CA LEU A 62 10.63 11.22 1.13
C LEU A 62 9.64 11.19 2.29
N ALA A 63 8.50 10.53 2.07
CA ALA A 63 7.54 10.23 3.12
C ALA A 63 7.88 8.91 3.82
N TYR A 64 8.31 7.90 3.05
CA TYR A 64 8.74 6.61 3.59
C TYR A 64 9.68 5.88 2.63
N THR A 65 10.44 4.94 3.19
CA THR A 65 11.20 3.95 2.43
C THR A 65 10.81 2.56 2.93
N ILE A 66 10.25 1.73 2.06
CA ILE A 66 9.85 0.36 2.39
C ILE A 66 10.77 -0.62 1.68
N TYR A 67 11.30 -1.57 2.43
CA TYR A 67 12.21 -2.60 1.92
C TYR A 67 11.43 -3.78 1.35
N THR A 68 11.50 -3.96 0.04
CA THR A 68 10.93 -5.12 -0.66
C THR A 68 11.99 -6.20 -0.92
N SER A 69 11.57 -7.43 -1.22
CA SER A 69 12.48 -8.48 -1.65
C SER A 69 13.08 -8.14 -3.02
N GLY A 70 14.41 -8.05 -3.12
CA GLY A 70 15.10 -7.97 -4.40
C GLY A 70 15.19 -9.33 -5.08
N SER A 71 15.23 -9.34 -6.41
CA SER A 71 15.48 -10.56 -7.22
C SER A 71 16.84 -11.20 -6.90
N THR A 72 17.80 -10.41 -6.41
CA THR A 72 19.13 -10.85 -5.97
C THR A 72 19.15 -11.34 -4.51
N GLY A 73 17.98 -11.43 -3.86
CA GLY A 73 17.82 -11.85 -2.46
C GLY A 73 18.11 -10.74 -1.43
N LYS A 74 18.82 -9.68 -1.80
CA LYS A 74 19.05 -8.53 -0.91
C LYS A 74 17.83 -7.59 -0.92
N PRO A 75 17.32 -7.18 0.26
CA PRO A 75 16.25 -6.20 0.33
C PRO A 75 16.63 -4.87 -0.35
N LYS A 76 15.66 -4.23 -1.00
CA LYS A 76 15.82 -2.93 -1.68
C LYS A 76 14.80 -1.93 -1.13
N GLY A 77 15.24 -0.74 -0.74
CA GLY A 77 14.37 0.30 -0.18
C GLY A 77 13.73 1.15 -1.28
N ALA A 78 12.43 1.00 -1.52
CA ALA A 78 11.68 1.85 -2.45
C ALA A 78 11.35 3.20 -1.80
N MET A 79 11.86 4.29 -2.39
CA MET A 79 11.80 5.64 -1.82
C MET A 79 10.57 6.41 -2.31
N ASN A 80 9.50 6.45 -1.50
CA ASN A 80 8.26 7.12 -1.87
C ASN A 80 8.22 8.56 -1.31
N THR A 81 7.74 9.50 -2.10
CA THR A 81 7.69 10.93 -1.77
C THR A 81 6.36 11.33 -1.15
N HIS A 82 6.33 12.48 -0.46
CA HIS A 82 5.08 13.11 -0.02
C HIS A 82 4.14 13.39 -1.20
N LYS A 83 4.67 13.78 -2.37
CA LYS A 83 3.89 14.03 -3.59
C LYS A 83 3.10 12.79 -4.03
N GLY A 84 3.78 11.64 -4.14
CA GLY A 84 3.16 10.40 -4.58
C GLY A 84 2.08 9.91 -3.61
N ILE A 85 2.38 9.88 -2.31
CA ILE A 85 1.41 9.43 -1.31
C ILE A 85 0.23 10.40 -1.16
N SER A 86 0.46 11.72 -1.21
CA SER A 86 -0.64 12.70 -1.17
C SER A 86 -1.59 12.53 -2.34
N ASN A 87 -1.09 12.32 -3.56
CA ASN A 87 -1.92 12.02 -4.73
C ASN A 87 -2.78 10.77 -4.50
N ARG A 88 -2.16 9.69 -4.00
CA ARG A 88 -2.82 8.42 -3.72
C ARG A 88 -3.93 8.54 -2.67
N LEU A 89 -3.69 9.28 -1.59
CA LEU A 89 -4.65 9.46 -0.49
C LEU A 89 -5.81 10.37 -0.89
N LEU A 90 -5.53 11.47 -1.62
CA LEU A 90 -6.58 12.38 -2.11
C LEU A 90 -7.48 11.70 -3.13
N TRP A 91 -6.92 10.88 -4.03
CA TRP A 91 -7.72 10.05 -4.93
C TRP A 91 -8.59 9.06 -4.14
N MET A 92 -8.02 8.37 -3.15
CA MET A 92 -8.76 7.39 -2.35
C MET A 92 -9.91 8.04 -1.58
N GLN A 93 -9.69 9.23 -1.05
CA GLN A 93 -10.75 9.98 -0.37
C GLN A 93 -11.86 10.39 -1.34
N ALA A 94 -11.53 10.79 -2.58
CA ALA A 94 -12.55 11.07 -3.59
C ALA A 94 -13.36 9.81 -3.96
N ALA A 95 -12.72 8.64 -4.01
CA ALA A 95 -13.34 7.37 -4.35
C ALA A 95 -14.18 6.76 -3.23
N LEU A 96 -13.69 6.80 -1.98
CA LEU A 96 -14.32 6.17 -0.81
C LEU A 96 -15.21 7.12 -0.02
N GLN A 97 -14.96 8.43 -0.10
CA GLN A 97 -15.71 9.49 0.56
C GLN A 97 -15.87 9.25 2.07
N LEU A 98 -14.76 8.95 2.76
CA LEU A 98 -14.81 8.73 4.20
C LEU A 98 -15.24 10.00 4.94
N THR A 99 -15.96 9.78 6.02
CA THR A 99 -16.50 10.81 6.91
C THR A 99 -16.02 10.58 8.34
N PRO A 100 -16.20 11.54 9.26
CA PRO A 100 -15.91 11.31 10.68
C PRO A 100 -16.72 10.16 11.32
N SER A 101 -17.80 9.70 10.68
CA SER A 101 -18.57 8.54 11.13
C SER A 101 -17.94 7.18 10.77
N ASP A 102 -16.95 7.18 9.88
CA ASP A 102 -16.31 5.96 9.40
C ASP A 102 -15.21 5.46 10.35
N ARG A 103 -14.98 4.14 10.29
CA ARG A 103 -14.05 3.43 11.16
C ARG A 103 -13.18 2.53 10.29
N VAL A 104 -11.91 2.88 10.17
CA VAL A 104 -10.92 2.15 9.38
C VAL A 104 -10.16 1.20 10.28
N LEU A 105 -10.07 -0.07 9.89
CA LEU A 105 -9.27 -1.06 10.60
C LEU A 105 -7.82 -1.01 10.11
N GLN A 106 -6.89 -0.68 11.00
CA GLN A 106 -5.47 -0.87 10.80
C GLN A 106 -5.07 -2.28 11.25
N LYS A 107 -4.69 -3.11 10.29
CA LYS A 107 -4.25 -4.48 10.55
C LYS A 107 -3.01 -4.87 9.77
N THR A 108 -2.72 -4.14 8.69
CA THR A 108 -1.62 -4.45 7.80
C THR A 108 -0.32 -4.02 8.45
N SER A 109 0.68 -4.91 8.47
CA SER A 109 1.98 -4.60 9.06
C SER A 109 2.58 -3.34 8.41
N PHE A 110 3.14 -2.45 9.23
CA PHE A 110 3.77 -1.20 8.77
C PHE A 110 5.01 -1.41 7.88
N SER A 111 5.46 -2.65 7.72
CA SER A 111 6.50 -3.02 6.73
C SER A 111 5.94 -3.26 5.32
N PHE A 112 4.62 -3.20 5.14
CA PHE A 112 3.95 -3.21 3.85
C PHE A 112 3.29 -1.85 3.63
N ASP A 113 3.38 -1.36 2.41
CA ASP A 113 2.94 -0.03 1.98
C ASP A 113 1.42 0.18 2.07
N VAL A 114 0.62 -0.87 1.92
CA VAL A 114 -0.84 -0.84 2.16
C VAL A 114 -1.19 -0.24 3.53
N SER A 115 -0.36 -0.49 4.56
CA SER A 115 -0.57 0.08 5.89
C SER A 115 -0.60 1.62 5.91
N VAL A 116 0.06 2.27 4.95
CA VAL A 116 0.19 3.73 4.91
C VAL A 116 -1.17 4.39 4.76
N TRP A 117 -2.04 3.89 3.87
CA TRP A 117 -3.39 4.46 3.77
C TRP A 117 -4.26 4.07 4.96
N GLU A 118 -4.08 2.89 5.55
CA GLU A 118 -4.79 2.50 6.78
C GLU A 118 -4.49 3.51 7.90
N PHE A 119 -3.24 3.95 8.05
CA PHE A 119 -2.85 4.97 9.03
C PHE A 119 -3.37 6.36 8.66
N PHE A 120 -3.08 6.85 7.46
CA PHE A 120 -3.20 8.28 7.16
C PHE A 120 -4.56 8.69 6.60
N LEU A 121 -5.24 7.85 5.82
CA LEU A 121 -6.54 8.22 5.26
C LEU A 121 -7.59 8.59 6.33
N PRO A 122 -7.81 7.82 7.42
CA PRO A 122 -8.78 8.21 8.43
C PRO A 122 -8.37 9.47 9.20
N LEU A 123 -7.07 9.67 9.45
CA LEU A 123 -6.56 10.85 10.14
C LEU A 123 -6.73 12.12 9.30
N LEU A 124 -6.65 12.02 7.98
CA LEU A 124 -6.90 13.14 7.05
C LEU A 124 -8.38 13.54 6.96
N THR A 125 -9.31 12.64 7.29
CA THR A 125 -10.75 12.81 7.07
C THR A 125 -11.55 12.98 8.37
N GLY A 126 -10.87 12.85 9.52
CA GLY A 126 -11.50 12.85 10.85
C GLY A 126 -12.21 11.54 11.20
N ALA A 127 -12.03 10.49 10.40
CA ALA A 127 -12.54 9.15 10.69
C ALA A 127 -11.76 8.48 11.82
N SER A 128 -12.32 7.43 12.41
CA SER A 128 -11.64 6.68 13.47
C SER A 128 -10.67 5.65 12.90
N LEU A 129 -9.46 5.58 13.47
CA LEU A 129 -8.49 4.51 13.25
C LEU A 129 -8.58 3.47 14.37
N VAL A 130 -8.92 2.23 14.04
CA VAL A 130 -8.99 1.11 15.00
C VAL A 130 -7.81 0.19 14.78
N LEU A 131 -6.97 -0.02 15.80
CA LEU A 131 -5.77 -0.85 15.70
C LEU A 131 -6.09 -2.31 16.05
N ALA A 132 -5.76 -3.24 15.16
CA ALA A 132 -5.81 -4.68 15.47
C ALA A 132 -4.66 -5.07 16.41
N LYS A 133 -4.88 -6.08 17.27
CA LYS A 133 -3.81 -6.63 18.12
C LYS A 133 -2.69 -7.25 17.25
N PRO A 134 -1.44 -7.28 17.73
CA PRO A 134 -0.35 -7.99 17.06
C PRO A 134 -0.75 -9.42 16.69
N GLY A 135 -0.49 -9.82 15.43
CA GLY A 135 -0.88 -11.13 14.90
C GLY A 135 -2.38 -11.34 14.63
N GLY A 136 -3.25 -10.44 15.09
CA GLY A 136 -4.71 -10.55 14.95
C GLY A 136 -5.19 -10.58 13.50
N HIS A 137 -4.43 -10.00 12.56
CA HIS A 137 -4.72 -10.08 11.12
C HIS A 137 -4.73 -11.52 10.56
N ARG A 138 -4.25 -12.53 11.29
CA ARG A 138 -4.25 -13.94 10.84
C ARG A 138 -5.40 -14.76 11.42
N ASP A 139 -6.18 -14.16 12.32
CA ASP A 139 -7.23 -14.82 13.08
C ASP A 139 -8.59 -14.29 12.59
N SER A 140 -9.27 -15.07 11.74
CA SER A 140 -10.52 -14.67 11.11
C SER A 140 -11.66 -14.47 12.12
N VAL A 141 -11.69 -15.29 13.18
CA VAL A 141 -12.70 -15.16 14.25
C VAL A 141 -12.49 -13.86 15.01
N TYR A 142 -11.25 -13.58 15.43
CA TYR A 142 -10.92 -12.31 16.08
C TYR A 142 -11.25 -11.10 15.21
N LEU A 143 -10.93 -11.15 13.90
CA LEU A 143 -11.22 -10.04 12.99
C LEU A 143 -12.71 -9.79 12.87
N ALA A 144 -13.52 -10.83 12.75
CA ALA A 144 -14.96 -10.69 12.64
C ALA A 144 -15.60 -10.19 13.95
N GLU A 145 -15.11 -10.65 15.11
CA GLU A 145 -15.49 -10.09 16.42
C GLU A 145 -15.12 -8.61 16.51
N LEU A 146 -13.91 -8.23 16.10
CA LEU A 146 -13.46 -6.84 16.12
C LEU A 146 -14.27 -5.96 15.16
N ILE A 147 -14.55 -6.45 13.94
CA ILE A 147 -15.37 -5.75 12.95
C ILE A 147 -16.75 -5.46 13.53
N THR A 148 -17.37 -6.46 14.15
CA THR A 148 -18.69 -6.33 14.79
C THR A 148 -18.65 -5.41 16.00
N GLN A 149 -17.73 -5.63 16.95
CA GLN A 149 -17.66 -4.85 18.20
C GLN A 149 -17.30 -3.39 17.95
N GLN A 150 -16.41 -3.13 17.01
CA GLN A 150 -15.92 -1.79 16.69
C GLN A 150 -16.66 -1.17 15.51
N GLN A 151 -17.70 -1.81 14.96
CA GLN A 151 -18.49 -1.29 13.84
C GLN A 151 -17.60 -0.78 12.69
N ILE A 152 -16.60 -1.60 12.30
CA ILE A 152 -15.66 -1.24 11.24
C ILE A 152 -16.44 -1.00 9.95
N THR A 153 -16.10 0.07 9.22
CA THR A 153 -16.77 0.42 7.95
C THR A 153 -15.86 0.22 6.75
N THR A 154 -14.54 0.29 6.93
CA THR A 154 -13.56 0.16 5.85
C THR A 154 -12.36 -0.68 6.27
N LEU A 155 -11.95 -1.63 5.44
CA LEU A 155 -10.72 -2.42 5.64
C LEU A 155 -10.13 -2.97 4.34
N HIS A 156 -8.88 -3.40 4.43
CA HIS A 156 -8.14 -4.11 3.40
C HIS A 156 -8.20 -5.62 3.57
N PHE A 157 -8.12 -6.40 2.49
CA PHE A 157 -7.70 -7.80 2.49
C PHE A 157 -6.70 -8.06 1.37
N VAL A 158 -5.78 -8.99 1.61
CA VAL A 158 -5.15 -9.73 0.50
C VAL A 158 -6.18 -10.80 0.07
N PRO A 159 -6.40 -11.08 -1.23
CA PRO A 159 -7.39 -12.05 -1.69
C PRO A 159 -7.38 -13.41 -0.97
N SER A 160 -6.21 -14.03 -0.77
CA SER A 160 -6.09 -15.27 0.02
C SER A 160 -6.62 -15.14 1.46
N MET A 161 -6.40 -13.98 2.10
CA MET A 161 -6.91 -13.68 3.44
C MET A 161 -8.43 -13.45 3.43
N LEU A 162 -8.98 -12.81 2.40
CA LEU A 162 -10.42 -12.66 2.23
C LEU A 162 -11.09 -14.02 2.12
N GLN A 163 -10.51 -14.95 1.34
CA GLN A 163 -11.04 -16.30 1.18
C GLN A 163 -11.17 -17.03 2.53
N VAL A 164 -10.12 -16.97 3.37
CA VAL A 164 -10.15 -17.56 4.72
C VAL A 164 -11.15 -16.85 5.62
N PHE A 165 -11.27 -15.53 5.51
CA PHE A 165 -12.22 -14.74 6.29
C PHE A 165 -13.67 -15.12 6.00
N LEU A 166 -14.05 -15.25 4.71
CA LEU A 166 -15.40 -15.61 4.31
C LEU A 166 -15.82 -17.01 4.78
N GLN A 167 -14.88 -17.93 4.97
CA GLN A 167 -15.14 -19.27 5.53
C GLN A 167 -15.57 -19.24 7.01
N SER A 168 -15.34 -18.14 7.73
CA SER A 168 -15.78 -18.00 9.13
C SER A 168 -17.30 -17.89 9.28
N GLY A 169 -18.03 -17.59 8.19
CA GLY A 169 -19.49 -17.48 8.18
C GLY A 169 -20.06 -16.27 8.93
N LEU A 170 -19.24 -15.29 9.28
CA LEU A 170 -19.66 -14.11 10.04
C LEU A 170 -20.14 -12.98 9.12
N GLU A 171 -21.41 -12.60 9.29
CA GLU A 171 -22.04 -11.49 8.56
C GLU A 171 -21.53 -10.14 9.09
N CYS A 172 -20.86 -9.37 8.22
CA CYS A 172 -20.23 -8.11 8.60
C CYS A 172 -21.03 -6.91 8.09
N HIS A 173 -22.19 -6.66 8.70
CA HIS A 173 -23.16 -5.65 8.23
C HIS A 173 -22.67 -4.19 8.31
N SER A 174 -21.68 -3.88 9.16
CA SER A 174 -21.14 -2.52 9.29
C SER A 174 -20.22 -2.12 8.13
N LEU A 175 -19.72 -3.10 7.38
CA LEU A 175 -18.79 -2.86 6.28
C LEU A 175 -19.47 -2.08 5.15
N LYS A 176 -18.83 -1.00 4.72
CA LYS A 176 -19.22 -0.20 3.55
C LYS A 176 -18.25 -0.41 2.40
N ASN A 177 -16.94 -0.47 2.70
CA ASN A 177 -15.88 -0.60 1.71
C ASN A 177 -14.91 -1.72 2.11
N VAL A 178 -14.70 -2.67 1.20
CA VAL A 178 -13.69 -3.74 1.31
C VAL A 178 -12.74 -3.60 0.15
N ILE A 179 -11.46 -3.40 0.45
CA ILE A 179 -10.41 -3.20 -0.54
C ILE A 179 -9.59 -4.47 -0.63
N CYS A 180 -9.38 -5.01 -1.83
CA CYS A 180 -8.47 -6.11 -2.10
C CYS A 180 -7.28 -5.63 -2.94
N SER A 181 -6.07 -6.04 -2.57
CA SER A 181 -4.87 -5.86 -3.41
C SER A 181 -3.73 -6.80 -2.98
N GLY A 182 -2.68 -6.87 -3.79
CA GLY A 182 -1.46 -7.65 -3.53
C GLY A 182 -1.45 -9.06 -4.12
N GLU A 183 -2.60 -9.58 -4.55
CA GLU A 183 -2.73 -10.82 -5.33
C GLU A 183 -3.84 -10.63 -6.38
N ALA A 184 -3.94 -11.56 -7.34
CA ALA A 184 -5.08 -11.60 -8.23
C ALA A 184 -6.36 -11.91 -7.42
N LEU A 185 -7.36 -11.04 -7.53
CA LEU A 185 -8.71 -11.34 -7.08
C LEU A 185 -9.43 -12.13 -8.19
N ASP A 186 -9.84 -13.36 -7.90
CA ASP A 186 -10.58 -14.18 -8.87
C ASP A 186 -12.10 -13.93 -8.79
N TYR A 187 -12.79 -14.35 -9.85
CA TYR A 187 -14.23 -14.18 -9.97
C TYR A 187 -14.99 -14.98 -8.91
N GLU A 188 -14.55 -16.21 -8.63
CA GLU A 188 -15.19 -17.08 -7.65
C GLU A 188 -15.15 -16.50 -6.23
N LEU A 189 -14.07 -15.83 -5.85
CA LEU A 189 -13.93 -15.15 -4.56
C LEU A 189 -14.79 -13.89 -4.51
N GLN A 190 -14.89 -13.14 -5.61
CA GLN A 190 -15.83 -12.01 -5.72
C GLN A 190 -17.28 -12.48 -5.48
N GLU A 191 -17.72 -13.54 -6.15
CA GLU A 191 -19.09 -14.04 -6.01
C GLU A 191 -19.36 -14.48 -4.56
N LYS A 192 -18.43 -15.23 -3.96
CA LYS A 192 -18.53 -15.61 -2.54
C LYS A 192 -18.57 -14.41 -1.61
N PHE A 193 -17.85 -13.34 -1.92
CA PHE A 193 -17.91 -12.11 -1.13
C PHE A 193 -19.34 -11.53 -1.14
N PHE A 194 -19.96 -11.42 -2.31
CA PHE A 194 -21.32 -10.87 -2.44
C PHE A 194 -22.42 -11.78 -1.89
N GLU A 195 -22.17 -13.09 -1.74
CA GLU A 195 -23.05 -13.99 -1.00
C GLU A 195 -23.11 -13.67 0.51
N HIS A 196 -22.04 -13.09 1.08
CA HIS A 196 -21.89 -12.87 2.53
C HIS A 196 -21.89 -11.39 2.94
N CYS A 197 -21.64 -10.48 2.01
CA CYS A 197 -21.42 -9.07 2.31
C CYS A 197 -22.06 -8.15 1.25
N ASN A 198 -22.76 -7.11 1.71
CA ASN A 198 -23.35 -6.07 0.86
C ASN A 198 -22.42 -4.84 0.70
N ALA A 199 -21.19 -4.91 1.20
CA ALA A 199 -20.23 -3.82 1.06
C ALA A 199 -19.73 -3.69 -0.38
N LYS A 200 -19.21 -2.52 -0.74
CA LYS A 200 -18.50 -2.35 -2.02
C LYS A 200 -17.17 -3.10 -1.95
N LEU A 201 -16.90 -3.92 -2.97
CA LEU A 201 -15.62 -4.59 -3.13
C LEU A 201 -14.78 -3.87 -4.20
N TYR A 202 -13.59 -3.45 -3.83
CA TYR A 202 -12.64 -2.79 -4.71
C TYR A 202 -11.46 -3.72 -4.96
N ASN A 203 -11.09 -3.91 -6.23
CA ASN A 203 -9.83 -4.54 -6.60
C ASN A 203 -8.83 -3.44 -6.97
N LEU A 204 -7.75 -3.30 -6.20
CA LEU A 204 -6.67 -2.35 -6.47
C LEU A 204 -5.40 -3.11 -6.84
N TYR A 205 -4.58 -2.47 -7.66
CA TYR A 205 -3.28 -3.02 -8.07
C TYR A 205 -2.25 -1.91 -8.04
N GLY A 206 -1.09 -2.23 -7.49
CA GLY A 206 0.14 -1.49 -7.74
C GLY A 206 1.34 -2.07 -7.01
N PRO A 207 2.54 -1.74 -7.48
CA PRO A 207 3.78 -2.07 -6.80
C PRO A 207 4.17 -0.98 -5.78
N THR A 208 5.01 -1.35 -4.82
CA THR A 208 5.58 -0.40 -3.84
C THR A 208 6.36 0.75 -4.47
N GLU A 209 6.88 0.53 -5.68
CA GLU A 209 7.56 1.52 -6.50
C GLU A 209 6.66 2.60 -7.10
N ALA A 210 5.34 2.55 -6.86
CA ALA A 210 4.37 3.52 -7.39
C ALA A 210 3.32 3.98 -6.36
N SER A 211 3.73 4.16 -5.09
CA SER A 211 2.86 4.66 -4.01
C SER A 211 1.60 3.82 -3.77
N ILE A 212 1.80 2.54 -3.44
CA ILE A 212 0.77 1.56 -3.03
C ILE A 212 -0.02 0.97 -4.20
N ASP A 213 -1.02 1.70 -4.72
CA ASP A 213 -1.90 1.20 -5.79
C ASP A 213 -2.02 2.26 -6.89
N VAL A 214 -2.00 1.83 -8.15
CA VAL A 214 -1.99 2.68 -9.35
C VAL A 214 -3.22 2.50 -10.23
N THR A 215 -3.92 1.37 -10.10
CA THR A 215 -5.20 1.13 -10.78
C THR A 215 -6.26 0.63 -9.82
N TRP A 216 -7.51 0.75 -10.24
CA TRP A 216 -8.66 0.35 -9.44
C TRP A 216 -9.82 -0.17 -10.29
N TRP A 217 -10.56 -1.11 -9.71
CA TRP A 217 -11.79 -1.65 -10.24
C TRP A 217 -12.84 -1.77 -9.13
N ILE A 218 -14.10 -1.40 -9.41
CA ILE A 218 -15.22 -1.71 -8.52
C ILE A 218 -15.83 -3.02 -8.99
N CYS A 219 -15.74 -4.04 -8.14
CA CYS A 219 -16.31 -5.35 -8.43
C CYS A 219 -17.84 -5.25 -8.50
N GLN A 220 -18.43 -5.94 -9.47
CA GLN A 220 -19.87 -6.04 -9.67
C GLN A 220 -20.24 -7.51 -9.94
N PRO A 221 -21.30 -8.03 -9.30
CA PRO A 221 -21.84 -9.34 -9.65
C PRO A 221 -22.19 -9.41 -11.16
N ASP A 222 -22.05 -10.59 -11.75
CA ASP A 222 -22.54 -10.93 -13.10
C ASP A 222 -22.02 -10.10 -14.30
N GLN A 223 -21.02 -9.22 -14.13
CA GLN A 223 -20.52 -8.39 -15.22
C GLN A 223 -19.51 -9.13 -16.13
N MET A 224 -18.49 -9.74 -15.53
CA MET A 224 -17.42 -10.44 -16.23
C MET A 224 -16.92 -11.63 -15.40
N ARG A 225 -16.54 -12.74 -16.05
CA ARG A 225 -15.91 -13.89 -15.38
C ARG A 225 -14.42 -13.69 -15.09
N ILE A 226 -13.99 -12.44 -15.00
CA ILE A 226 -12.65 -12.00 -14.63
C ILE A 226 -12.81 -10.71 -13.84
N VAL A 227 -12.00 -10.52 -12.79
CA VAL A 227 -11.91 -9.24 -12.08
C VAL A 227 -10.70 -8.47 -12.62
N PRO A 228 -10.90 -7.37 -13.37
CA PRO A 228 -9.80 -6.54 -13.85
C PRO A 228 -9.07 -5.84 -12.69
N ILE A 229 -7.83 -5.42 -12.96
CA ILE A 229 -7.15 -4.41 -12.15
C ILE A 229 -7.67 -2.99 -12.44
N GLY A 230 -8.48 -2.86 -13.49
CA GLY A 230 -9.25 -1.68 -13.86
C GLY A 230 -8.42 -0.52 -14.39
N SER A 231 -8.86 0.70 -14.10
CA SER A 231 -8.35 1.92 -14.73
C SER A 231 -7.34 2.66 -13.82
N PRO A 232 -6.47 3.52 -14.38
CA PRO A 232 -5.51 4.29 -13.58
C PRO A 232 -6.18 5.21 -12.56
N ILE A 233 -5.52 5.42 -11.41
CA ILE A 233 -5.90 6.46 -10.45
C ILE A 233 -5.50 7.86 -10.94
N ALA A 234 -5.85 8.90 -10.18
CA ALA A 234 -5.50 10.28 -10.53
C ALA A 234 -4.00 10.46 -10.81
N ASN A 235 -3.68 11.25 -11.84
CA ASN A 235 -2.30 11.62 -12.21
C ASN A 235 -1.34 10.44 -12.44
N THR A 236 -1.89 9.30 -12.86
CA THR A 236 -1.15 8.06 -13.13
C THR A 236 -1.43 7.60 -14.55
N GLN A 237 -0.40 7.12 -15.24
CA GLN A 237 -0.52 6.56 -16.58
C GLN A 237 -0.14 5.08 -16.54
N ILE A 238 -0.86 4.27 -17.30
CA ILE A 238 -0.56 2.86 -17.50
C ILE A 238 -0.31 2.68 -18.99
N TYR A 239 0.75 1.94 -19.31
CA TYR A 239 1.09 1.56 -20.68
C TYR A 239 1.29 0.05 -20.73
N ILE A 240 0.67 -0.60 -21.71
CA ILE A 240 0.96 -2.00 -22.02
C ILE A 240 1.81 -2.02 -23.29
N VAL A 241 3.06 -2.45 -23.17
CA VAL A 241 4.06 -2.33 -24.24
C VAL A 241 4.69 -3.67 -24.61
N ASP A 242 5.20 -3.75 -25.84
CA ASP A 242 6.00 -4.88 -26.29
C ASP A 242 7.49 -4.72 -25.88
N ARG A 243 8.32 -5.69 -26.29
CA ARG A 243 9.76 -5.70 -26.01
C ARG A 243 10.56 -4.53 -26.62
N TYR A 244 9.94 -3.76 -27.52
CA TYR A 244 10.51 -2.58 -28.17
C TYR A 244 9.92 -1.27 -27.63
N LEU A 245 9.23 -1.33 -26.48
CA LEU A 245 8.52 -0.22 -25.86
C LEU A 245 7.45 0.40 -26.76
N GLN A 246 6.86 -0.39 -27.66
CA GLN A 246 5.73 0.05 -28.48
C GLN A 246 4.41 -0.37 -27.82
N PRO A 247 3.39 0.51 -27.74
CA PRO A 247 2.08 0.15 -27.22
C PRO A 247 1.47 -1.02 -28.01
N VAL A 248 0.94 -2.02 -27.31
CA VAL A 248 0.28 -3.17 -27.94
C VAL A 248 -1.20 -2.86 -28.25
N PRO A 249 -1.80 -3.48 -29.28
CA PRO A 249 -3.24 -3.37 -29.53
C PRO A 249 -4.10 -3.91 -28.37
N ILE A 250 -5.34 -3.45 -28.28
CA ILE A 250 -6.34 -3.94 -27.31
C ILE A 250 -6.47 -5.47 -27.39
N GLY A 251 -6.50 -6.14 -26.23
CA GLY A 251 -6.59 -7.59 -26.10
C GLY A 251 -5.27 -8.34 -26.26
N VAL A 252 -4.20 -7.69 -26.75
CA VAL A 252 -2.87 -8.30 -26.89
C VAL A 252 -2.10 -8.16 -25.56
N PRO A 253 -1.54 -9.24 -25.01
CA PRO A 253 -0.70 -9.16 -23.82
C PRO A 253 0.62 -8.40 -24.09
N GLY A 254 1.04 -7.59 -23.13
CA GLY A 254 2.34 -6.92 -23.09
C GLY A 254 2.80 -6.65 -21.66
N GLU A 255 3.99 -6.07 -21.49
CA GLU A 255 4.51 -5.69 -20.17
C GLU A 255 3.84 -4.39 -19.70
N LEU A 256 3.37 -4.37 -18.46
CA LEU A 256 2.77 -3.18 -17.84
C LEU A 256 3.87 -2.22 -17.38
N HIS A 257 3.75 -0.95 -17.77
CA HIS A 257 4.61 0.14 -17.34
C HIS A 257 3.77 1.25 -16.72
N ILE A 258 4.28 1.87 -15.66
CA ILE A 258 3.57 2.88 -14.87
C ILE A 258 4.27 4.23 -15.02
N GLY A 259 3.54 5.28 -15.36
CA GLY A 259 4.00 6.66 -15.33
C GLY A 259 3.23 7.51 -14.32
N GLY A 260 3.73 8.71 -14.07
CA GLY A 260 3.00 9.74 -13.34
C GLY A 260 3.50 10.02 -11.92
N VAL A 261 2.74 10.82 -11.18
CA VAL A 261 3.21 11.46 -9.93
C VAL A 261 3.40 10.48 -8.77
N GLY A 262 2.83 9.28 -8.87
CA GLY A 262 2.91 8.22 -7.85
C GLY A 262 4.23 7.46 -7.85
N LEU A 263 5.07 7.61 -8.88
CA LEU A 263 6.35 6.89 -8.95
C LEU A 263 7.24 7.22 -7.76
N ALA A 264 7.83 6.17 -7.19
CA ALA A 264 8.92 6.30 -6.24
C ALA A 264 10.10 7.02 -6.89
N ARG A 265 10.92 7.68 -6.08
CA ARG A 265 12.16 8.33 -6.54
C ARG A 265 13.17 7.31 -7.09
N GLY A 266 13.02 6.05 -6.72
CA GLY A 266 13.92 4.95 -7.06
C GLY A 266 14.23 4.08 -5.86
N TYR A 267 15.34 3.37 -5.92
CA TYR A 267 15.82 2.51 -4.84
C TYR A 267 16.97 3.15 -4.07
N TRP A 268 16.85 3.17 -2.74
CA TRP A 268 17.87 3.70 -1.84
C TRP A 268 19.22 3.04 -2.09
N GLN A 269 20.24 3.87 -2.36
CA GLN A 269 21.62 3.43 -2.65
C GLN A 269 21.76 2.33 -3.72
N ARG A 270 20.87 2.30 -4.72
CA ARG A 270 20.93 1.37 -5.86
C ARG A 270 20.67 2.12 -7.17
N PRO A 271 21.58 3.00 -7.62
CA PRO A 271 21.39 3.77 -8.84
C PRO A 271 21.27 2.88 -10.09
N ASP A 272 22.03 1.79 -10.17
CA ASP A 272 21.98 0.88 -11.33
C ASP A 272 20.61 0.20 -11.47
N LEU A 273 20.09 -0.34 -10.36
CA LEU A 273 18.75 -0.95 -10.34
C LEU A 273 17.66 0.11 -10.57
N THR A 274 17.88 1.33 -10.08
CA THR A 274 16.96 2.44 -10.33
C THR A 274 16.91 2.76 -11.82
N ALA A 275 18.05 2.90 -12.49
CA ALA A 275 18.10 3.16 -13.93
C ALA A 275 17.55 2.00 -14.77
N GLU A 276 17.71 0.76 -14.30
CA GLU A 276 17.14 -0.43 -14.96
C GLU A 276 15.60 -0.44 -14.91
N LYS A 277 15.01 -0.05 -13.77
CA LYS A 277 13.58 -0.17 -13.51
C LYS A 277 12.78 1.11 -13.78
N PHE A 278 13.39 2.28 -13.64
CA PHE A 278 12.79 3.59 -13.87
C PHE A 278 13.42 4.17 -15.14
N ILE A 279 12.80 3.89 -16.28
CA ILE A 279 13.31 4.26 -17.60
C ILE A 279 12.72 5.59 -18.07
N PRO A 280 13.40 6.36 -18.93
CA PRO A 280 12.82 7.57 -19.52
C PRO A 280 11.49 7.25 -20.21
N ASN A 281 10.48 8.11 -20.05
CA ASN A 281 9.19 7.92 -20.68
C ASN A 281 9.23 8.29 -22.18
N PRO A 282 9.14 7.33 -23.12
CA PRO A 282 9.18 7.63 -24.55
C PRO A 282 7.90 8.28 -25.07
N PHE A 283 6.82 8.30 -24.26
CA PHE A 283 5.52 8.85 -24.62
C PHE A 283 5.32 10.30 -24.14
N SER A 284 6.33 10.86 -23.46
CA SER A 284 6.28 12.20 -22.88
C SER A 284 7.35 13.08 -23.49
N THR A 285 7.00 14.35 -23.69
CA THR A 285 7.96 15.39 -24.11
C THR A 285 8.58 16.12 -22.91
N GLU A 286 8.11 15.86 -21.70
CA GLU A 286 8.56 16.52 -20.48
C GLU A 286 9.92 15.93 -20.01
N PRO A 287 10.96 16.77 -19.85
CA PRO A 287 12.23 16.31 -19.32
C PRO A 287 12.09 15.74 -17.91
N GLY A 288 12.69 14.57 -17.67
CA GLY A 288 12.66 13.92 -16.37
C GLY A 288 11.36 13.20 -16.04
N ASP A 289 10.52 12.94 -17.05
CA ASP A 289 9.40 12.01 -16.92
C ASP A 289 9.87 10.56 -17.14
N TYR A 290 9.40 9.65 -16.29
CA TYR A 290 9.87 8.27 -16.22
C TYR A 290 8.72 7.28 -16.23
N LEU A 291 9.03 6.05 -16.63
CA LEU A 291 8.17 4.88 -16.47
C LEU A 291 8.84 3.87 -15.52
N TYR A 292 8.05 3.29 -14.61
CA TYR A 292 8.44 2.12 -13.84
C TYR A 292 8.05 0.83 -14.58
N LYS A 293 9.03 -0.06 -14.76
CA LYS A 293 8.85 -1.40 -15.35
C LYS A 293 8.42 -2.40 -14.30
N THR A 294 7.15 -2.82 -14.32
CA THR A 294 6.64 -3.73 -13.28
C THR A 294 7.14 -5.16 -13.46
N GLY A 295 7.34 -5.59 -14.71
CA GLY A 295 7.55 -6.99 -15.07
C GLY A 295 6.27 -7.82 -15.14
N ASP A 296 5.11 -7.21 -14.87
CA ASP A 296 3.81 -7.87 -14.96
C ASP A 296 3.31 -7.88 -16.40
N LEU A 297 2.64 -8.98 -16.79
CA LEU A 297 1.96 -9.08 -18.07
C LEU A 297 0.49 -8.72 -17.90
N ALA A 298 0.01 -7.81 -18.72
CA ALA A 298 -1.37 -7.36 -18.75
C ALA A 298 -1.84 -7.11 -20.18
N ARG A 299 -3.13 -6.83 -20.34
CA ARG A 299 -3.75 -6.41 -21.60
C ARG A 299 -4.90 -5.47 -21.30
N TYR A 300 -5.15 -4.54 -22.22
CA TYR A 300 -6.40 -3.77 -22.21
C TYR A 300 -7.57 -4.64 -22.65
N LEU A 301 -8.72 -4.42 -22.02
CA LEU A 301 -10.01 -4.95 -22.48
C LEU A 301 -10.63 -3.93 -23.46
N PRO A 302 -11.69 -4.30 -24.21
CA PRO A 302 -12.32 -3.38 -25.17
C PRO A 302 -12.83 -2.07 -24.56
N ASP A 303 -13.11 -2.05 -23.27
CA ASP A 303 -13.56 -0.89 -22.49
C ASP A 303 -12.42 -0.09 -21.83
N GLY A 304 -11.16 -0.52 -22.02
CA GLY A 304 -9.98 0.08 -21.41
C GLY A 304 -9.41 -0.83 -20.34
#